data_AF-F2JPL2-F1
#
_entry.id   AF-F2JPL2-F1
#
_cell.length_a   1.000
_cell.length_b   1.000
_cell.length_c   1.000
_cell.angle_alpha   90.00
_cell.angle_beta   90.00
_cell.angle_gamma   90.00
#
_symmetry.space_group_name_H-M   'P 1'
#
loop_
_entity.id
_entity.type
_entity.pdbx_description
1 polymer ?
#
loop_
_entity_poly.entity_id
_entity_poly.type
_entity_poly.pdbx_seq_one_letter_code
_entity_poly.pdbx_strand_id
1 'polypeptide(L)'
;MKYKFSLTRNVYMYNHLLICTDEHNRYEAICESAPTKEETIIFWPDDFGVPSEDLENFIIELQEWAISQGFHYSIQSGKGR
;
A
#
# COMPACT_ATOMS: atom_id res chain seq x y z
N MET A 1 0.64 -7.07 13.93
CA MET A 1 0.53 -7.05 12.46
C MET A 1 0.33 -8.47 11.94
N LYS A 2 -0.87 -8.77 11.47
CA LYS A 2 -1.23 -9.94 10.66
C LYS A 2 -0.50 -9.93 9.32
N TYR A 3 -0.32 -8.73 8.75
CA TYR A 3 0.20 -8.53 7.41
C TYR A 3 1.69 -8.17 7.42
N LYS A 4 2.44 -8.75 6.48
CA LYS A 4 3.82 -8.37 6.16
C LYS A 4 3.85 -7.66 4.82
N PHE A 5 4.33 -6.43 4.83
CA PHE A 5 4.37 -5.56 3.66
C PHE A 5 5.79 -5.45 3.09
N SER A 6 5.89 -5.41 1.77
CA SER A 6 7.13 -5.18 1.03
C SER A 6 6.87 -4.30 -0.18
N LEU A 7 7.59 -3.18 -0.26
CA LEU A 7 7.48 -2.23 -1.36
C LEU A 7 8.68 -2.36 -2.30
N THR A 8 8.40 -2.68 -3.55
CA THR A 8 9.37 -2.60 -4.64
C THR A 8 9.19 -1.28 -5.36
N ARG A 9 10.04 -0.31 -5.05
CA ARG A 9 10.07 0.98 -5.74
C ARG A 9 10.66 0.81 -7.14
N ASN A 10 9.94 1.30 -8.13
CA ASN A 10 10.50 1.53 -9.46
C ASN A 10 11.00 2.97 -9.52
N VAL A 11 12.31 3.19 -9.52
CA VAL A 11 12.88 4.56 -9.52
C VAL A 11 12.74 5.29 -10.86
N TYR A 12 12.37 4.57 -11.92
CA TYR A 12 12.22 5.13 -13.27
C TYR A 12 10.77 5.48 -13.62
N MET A 13 9.81 5.08 -12.80
CA MET A 13 8.38 5.28 -13.03
C MET A 13 7.69 5.71 -11.74
N TYR A 14 6.54 6.37 -11.85
CA TYR A 14 5.76 6.73 -10.67
C TYR A 14 5.07 5.53 -10.03
N ASN A 15 4.96 4.40 -10.75
CA ASN A 15 4.25 3.22 -10.29
C ASN A 15 5.21 2.26 -9.57
N HIS A 16 4.79 1.75 -8.43
CA HIS A 16 5.54 0.85 -7.56
C HIS A 16 4.68 -0.37 -7.25
N LEU A 17 5.31 -1.47 -6.86
CA LEU A 17 4.60 -2.68 -6.47
C LEU A 17 4.63 -2.81 -4.95
N LEU A 18 3.46 -2.81 -4.32
CA LEU A 18 3.32 -3.15 -2.91
C LEU A 18 2.78 -4.58 -2.80
N ILE A 19 3.55 -5.44 -2.15
CA ILE A 19 3.20 -6.82 -1.86
C ILE A 19 2.85 -6.90 -0.37
N CYS A 20 1.72 -7.53 -0.08
CA CYS A 20 1.30 -7.88 1.26
C CYS A 20 1.13 -9.40 1.37
N THR A 21 1.54 -9.99 2.49
CA THR A 21 1.33 -11.41 2.78
C THR A 21 0.75 -11.59 4.17
N ASP A 22 -0.23 -12.48 4.30
CA ASP A 22 -0.66 -13.04 5.59
C ASP A 22 -0.17 -14.51 5.70
N GLU A 23 -0.71 -15.28 6.64
CA GLU A 23 -0.32 -16.70 6.83
C GLU A 23 -0.70 -17.61 5.65
N HIS A 24 -1.67 -17.23 4.83
CA HIS A 24 -2.28 -18.07 3.80
C HIS A 24 -2.27 -17.45 2.40
N ASN A 25 -2.26 -16.12 2.31
CA ASN A 25 -2.53 -15.36 1.10
C ASN A 25 -1.41 -14.36 0.82
N ARG A 26 -1.29 -14.05 -0.47
CA ARG A 26 -0.45 -12.97 -1.00
C ARG A 26 -1.33 -12.03 -1.80
N TYR A 27 -1.30 -10.76 -1.42
CA TYR A 27 -2.00 -9.66 -2.05
C TYR A 27 -1.00 -8.71 -2.70
N GLU A 28 -1.37 -8.12 -3.82
CA GLU A 28 -0.51 -7.23 -4.59
C GLU A 28 -1.35 -6.09 -5.13
N ALA A 29 -0.80 -4.87 -5.06
CA ALA A 29 -1.36 -3.73 -5.77
C ALA A 29 -0.25 -2.83 -6.27
N ILE A 30 -0.56 -2.10 -7.34
CA ILE A 30 0.24 -0.96 -7.75
C ILE A 30 -0.04 0.21 -6.80
N CYS A 31 1.01 0.88 -6.37
CA CYS A 31 0.94 2.16 -5.68
C CYS A 31 1.72 3.21 -6.47
N GLU A 32 1.45 4.48 -6.22
CA GLU A 32 2.02 5.56 -7.03
C GLU A 32 2.75 6.59 -6.19
N SER A 33 3.83 7.14 -6.72
CA SER A 33 4.42 8.38 -6.21
C SER A 33 3.55 9.57 -6.60
N ALA A 34 3.08 10.33 -5.61
CA ALA A 34 2.35 11.57 -5.85
C ALA A 34 3.29 12.64 -6.43
N PRO A 35 2.80 13.55 -7.30
CA PRO A 35 3.59 14.66 -7.83
C PRO A 35 3.69 15.82 -6.80
N THR A 36 4.10 15.50 -5.57
CA THR A 36 4.22 16.41 -4.44
C THR A 36 5.67 16.80 -4.16
N LYS A 37 5.87 17.91 -3.44
CA LYS A 37 7.22 18.36 -3.02
C LYS A 37 7.88 17.35 -2.07
N GLU A 38 7.09 16.73 -1.21
CA GLU A 38 7.51 15.63 -0.34
C GLU A 38 7.26 14.31 -1.05
N GLU A 39 8.20 13.37 -0.99
CA GLU A 39 8.03 12.04 -1.57
C GLU A 39 6.88 11.32 -0.84
N THR A 40 5.72 11.24 -1.50
CA THR A 40 4.48 10.70 -0.94
C THR A 40 4.01 9.53 -1.78
N ILE A 41 3.73 8.39 -1.15
CA ILE A 41 3.18 7.22 -1.83
C ILE A 41 1.66 7.15 -1.64
N ILE A 42 0.93 7.02 -2.74
CA ILE A 42 -0.51 6.84 -2.77
C ILE A 42 -0.83 5.35 -2.78
N PHE A 43 -1.64 4.91 -1.84
CA PHE A 43 -2.14 3.54 -1.77
C PHE A 43 -3.65 3.50 -2.04
N TRP A 44 -4.08 2.49 -2.80
CA TRP A 44 -5.49 2.15 -3.01
C TRP A 44 -5.75 0.75 -2.42
N PRO A 45 -6.23 0.66 -1.16
CA PRO A 45 -6.50 -0.61 -0.50
C PRO A 45 -7.46 -1.52 -1.26
N ASP A 46 -8.42 -0.92 -2.00
CA ASP A 46 -9.43 -1.65 -2.77
C ASP A 46 -8.82 -2.51 -3.89
N ASP A 47 -7.62 -2.19 -4.37
CA ASP A 47 -6.95 -2.92 -5.45
C ASP A 47 -6.27 -4.22 -4.97
N PHE A 48 -6.04 -4.38 -3.67
CA PHE A 48 -5.38 -5.57 -3.14
C PHE A 48 -6.27 -6.83 -3.16
N GLY A 49 -7.59 -6.66 -3.31
CA GLY A 49 -8.53 -7.77 -3.25
C GLY A 49 -8.64 -8.44 -1.88
N VAL A 50 -8.34 -7.71 -0.81
CA VAL A 50 -8.50 -8.17 0.58
C VAL A 50 -10.00 -8.36 0.86
N PRO A 51 -10.40 -9.44 1.58
CA PRO A 51 -11.80 -9.62 1.99
C PRO A 51 -12.34 -8.40 2.74
N SER A 52 -13.60 -8.03 2.48
CA SER A 52 -14.19 -6.82 3.06
C SER A 52 -14.22 -6.81 4.59
N GLU A 53 -14.34 -7.99 5.21
CA GLU A 53 -14.28 -8.17 6.66
C GLU A 53 -12.90 -7.88 7.27
N ASP A 54 -11.85 -7.95 6.46
CA ASP A 54 -10.45 -7.73 6.84
C ASP A 54 -9.92 -6.36 6.42
N LEU A 55 -10.65 -5.62 5.57
CA LEU A 55 -10.17 -4.41 4.91
C LEU A 55 -9.82 -3.28 5.89
N GLU A 56 -10.63 -3.07 6.93
CA GLU A 56 -10.38 -2.02 7.93
C GLU A 56 -9.06 -2.30 8.69
N ASN A 57 -8.88 -3.53 9.16
CA ASN A 57 -7.66 -3.96 9.83
C ASN A 57 -6.44 -3.88 8.89
N PHE A 58 -6.61 -4.26 7.62
CA PHE A 58 -5.57 -4.14 6.62
C PHE A 58 -5.12 -2.68 6.43
N ILE A 59 -6.07 -1.75 6.35
CA ILE A 59 -5.76 -0.31 6.21
C ILE A 59 -4.98 0.19 7.43
N ILE A 60 -5.41 -0.16 8.64
CA ILE A 60 -4.72 0.22 9.87
C ILE A 60 -3.27 -0.29 9.86
N GLU A 61 -3.06 -1.57 9.57
CA GLU A 61 -1.71 -2.14 9.54
C GLU A 61 -0.85 -1.57 8.40
N LEU A 62 -1.44 -1.26 7.24
CA LEU A 62 -0.76 -0.59 6.15
C LEU A 62 -0.28 0.81 6.56
N GLN A 63 -1.11 1.56 7.29
CA GLN A 63 -0.75 2.88 7.81
C GLN A 63 0.38 2.80 8.84
N GLU A 64 0.28 1.89 9.82
CA GLU A 64 1.33 1.66 10.82
C GLU A 64 2.65 1.28 10.15
N TRP A 65 2.59 0.38 9.17
CA TRP A 65 3.75 0.00 8.38
C TRP A 65 4.35 1.20 7.64
N ALA A 66 3.55 1.97 6.92
CA ALA A 66 4.02 3.15 6.19
C ALA A 66 4.73 4.16 7.10
N ILE A 67 4.16 4.43 8.29
CA ILE A 67 4.78 5.26 9.32
C ILE A 67 6.14 4.68 9.74
N SER A 68 6.22 3.36 9.97
CA SER A 68 7.48 2.70 10.37
C SER A 68 8.58 2.78 9.32
N GLN A 69 8.22 2.89 8.03
CA GLN A 69 9.17 3.05 6.94
C GLN A 69 9.66 4.49 6.77
N GLY A 70 9.01 5.46 7.42
CA GLY A 70 9.41 6.86 7.40
C GLY A 70 9.12 7.60 6.10
N PHE A 71 8.23 7.09 5.23
CA PHE A 71 7.77 7.83 4.05
C PHE A 71 6.41 8.48 4.28
N HIS A 72 6.15 9.59 3.57
CA HIS A 72 4.83 10.20 3.54
C HIS A 72 3.89 9.33 2.71
N TYR A 73 2.62 9.26 3.09
CA TYR A 73 1.64 8.45 2.37
C TYR A 73 0.26 9.09 2.33
N SER A 74 -0.55 8.64 1.36
CA SER A 74 -1.97 8.96 1.25
C SER A 74 -2.75 7.68 0.97
N ILE A 75 -3.82 7.44 1.73
CA ILE A 75 -4.78 6.37 1.45
C ILE A 75 -5.92 6.98 0.64
N GLN A 76 -6.22 6.38 -0.51
CA GLN A 76 -7.31 6.79 -1.38
C GLN A 76 -8.31 5.63 -1.54
N SER A 77 -9.59 5.98 -1.63
CA SER A 77 -10.64 5.01 -1.97
C SER A 77 -10.82 4.86 -3.47
N GLY A 78 -11.38 3.74 -3.90
CA GLY A 78 -11.51 3.38 -5.31
C GLY A 78 -10.24 2.73 -5.86
N LYS A 79 -10.16 2.65 -7.19
CA LYS A 79 -9.04 2.02 -7.88
C LYS A 79 -7.94 3.01 -8.22
N GLY A 80 -6.70 2.58 -8.07
CA GLY A 80 -5.51 3.20 -8.66
C GLY A 80 -5.60 3.20 -10.18
N ARG A 81 -4.83 4.07 -10.83
CA ARG A 81 -4.89 4.27 -12.28
C ARG A 81 -3.83 3.49 -13.05
#